data_AF-A0A8K0UWT0-F1
#
_entry.id   AF-A0A8K0UWT0-F1
#
_cell.length_a   1.000
_cell.length_b   1.000
_cell.length_c   1.000
_cell.angle_alpha   90.00
_cell.angle_beta   90.00
_cell.angle_gamma   90.00
#
_symmetry.space_group_name_H-M   'P 1'
#
loop_
_entity.id
_entity.type
_entity.pdbx_description
1 polymer ?
#
loop_
_entity_poly.entity_id
_entity_poly.type
_entity_poly.pdbx_seq_one_letter_code
_entity_poly.pdbx_strand_id
1 'polypeptide(L)'
;MWQTRVVVFRSTDVEELTELIEKALDLVDADSKTRLLRYYRKEDTFRGLIGKLLPRVLLREQGISLASVSFAVTAAGKPYMDMTGLAPSIGYSITHDNGAIAMAFANGDDLHGNPPAYQIGVDVMRLQLPKRHTFKAFIEIFTEQLTAEEHNILLSSTDISAVEGLRRFYLIWTLKEAYTKALGIGLGFEFKRINYDVLENTVRIDGIVPEGWEFTRFELTIEGASETAEETYVGVAARFTPGRVHQPGHVQHVEQPADWLTITDASDFLHRAVDMLGGA
;
A
#
# COMPACT_ATOMS: atom_id res chain seq x y z
N MET A 1 1.37 17.83 -1.45
CA MET A 1 2.40 16.78 -1.49
C MET A 1 1.72 15.45 -1.80
N TRP A 2 2.28 14.63 -2.68
CA TRP A 2 1.86 13.25 -2.98
C TRP A 2 3.03 12.31 -2.82
N GLN A 3 2.94 11.35 -1.89
CA GLN A 3 4.03 10.44 -1.57
C GLN A 3 3.52 9.07 -1.13
N THR A 4 4.34 8.05 -1.39
CA THR A 4 4.26 6.70 -0.83
C THR A 4 5.47 6.46 0.07
N ARG A 5 5.22 6.00 1.29
CA ARG A 5 6.25 5.58 2.24
C ARG A 5 6.13 4.10 2.49
N VAL A 6 7.24 3.38 2.39
CA VAL A 6 7.30 1.95 2.65
C VAL A 6 8.28 1.70 3.79
N VAL A 7 7.80 1.02 4.83
CA VAL A 7 8.64 0.49 5.89
C VAL A 7 8.87 -0.99 5.60
N VAL A 8 10.13 -1.39 5.56
CA VAL A 8 10.55 -2.76 5.26
C VAL A 8 11.22 -3.41 6.45
N PHE A 9 11.03 -4.72 6.62
CA PHE A 9 11.68 -5.51 7.66
C PHE A 9 11.80 -6.96 7.21
N ARG A 10 12.79 -7.69 7.74
CA ARG A 10 12.83 -9.15 7.60
C ARG A 10 12.14 -9.76 8.80
N SER A 11 11.44 -10.89 8.58
CA SER A 11 10.73 -11.56 9.68
C SER A 11 11.66 -11.97 10.83
N THR A 12 12.94 -12.21 10.55
CA THR A 12 13.99 -12.50 11.54
C THR A 12 14.29 -11.31 12.46
N ASP A 13 14.13 -10.08 11.97
CA ASP A 13 14.49 -8.87 12.70
C ASP A 13 13.45 -8.53 13.80
N VAL A 14 12.24 -9.08 13.70
CA VAL A 14 11.13 -8.79 14.63
C VAL A 14 11.48 -9.22 16.06
N GLU A 15 12.23 -10.31 16.23
CA GLU A 15 12.63 -10.78 17.56
C GLU A 15 13.63 -9.80 18.21
N GLU A 16 14.57 -9.27 17.42
CA GLU A 16 15.59 -8.32 17.87
C GLU A 16 14.98 -6.96 18.24
N LEU A 17 13.84 -6.60 17.64
CA LEU A 17 13.14 -5.34 17.89
C LEU A 17 12.12 -5.42 19.04
N THR A 18 12.03 -6.53 19.77
CA THR A 18 10.97 -6.76 20.79
C THR A 18 10.84 -5.62 21.81
N GLU A 19 11.94 -5.17 22.42
CA GLU A 19 11.90 -4.08 23.41
C GLU A 19 11.43 -2.75 22.81
N LEU A 20 11.81 -2.48 21.56
CA LEU A 20 11.42 -1.27 20.85
C LEU A 20 9.95 -1.31 20.43
N ILE A 21 9.46 -2.48 20.04
CA ILE A 21 8.05 -2.75 19.77
C ILE A 21 7.21 -2.51 21.03
N GLU A 22 7.66 -2.98 22.20
CA GLU A 22 6.95 -2.76 23.47
C GLU A 22 6.81 -1.27 23.80
N LYS A 23 7.89 -0.49 23.65
CA LYS A 23 7.84 0.98 23.82
C LYS A 23 6.90 1.63 22.79
N ALA A 24 6.97 1.19 21.54
CA ALA A 24 6.17 1.75 20.46
C ALA A 24 4.67 1.42 20.59
N LEU A 25 4.31 0.31 21.24
CA LEU A 25 2.91 -0.03 21.56
C LEU A 25 2.26 0.98 22.51
N ASP A 26 3.02 1.72 23.30
CA ASP A 26 2.51 2.80 24.16
C ASP A 26 2.20 4.09 23.40
N LEU A 27 2.56 4.17 22.11
CA LEU A 27 2.32 5.33 21.24
C LEU A 27 0.97 5.25 20.50
N VAL A 28 0.22 4.16 20.65
CA VAL A 28 -1.13 3.99 20.10
C VAL A 28 -2.18 3.98 21.21
N ASP A 29 -3.44 4.20 20.84
CA ASP A 29 -4.55 4.16 21.81
C ASP A 29 -4.73 2.75 22.41
N ALA A 30 -5.32 2.71 23.62
CA ALA A 30 -5.47 1.46 24.39
C ALA A 30 -6.24 0.36 23.64
N ASP A 31 -7.27 0.75 22.88
CA ASP A 31 -8.05 -0.17 22.06
C ASP A 31 -7.21 -0.76 20.92
N SER A 32 -6.43 0.09 20.24
CA SER A 32 -5.47 -0.34 19.24
C SER A 32 -4.41 -1.26 19.82
N LYS A 33 -3.80 -0.92 20.96
CA LYS A 33 -2.81 -1.76 21.65
C LYS A 33 -3.40 -3.13 21.97
N THR A 34 -4.61 -3.17 22.53
CA THR A 34 -5.31 -4.41 22.86
C THR A 34 -5.60 -5.25 21.62
N ARG A 35 -6.01 -4.64 20.51
CA ARG A 35 -6.23 -5.34 19.23
C ARG A 35 -4.94 -5.91 18.65
N LEU A 36 -3.84 -5.15 18.70
CA LEU A 36 -2.54 -5.60 18.22
C LEU A 36 -2.03 -6.80 19.02
N LEU A 37 -2.18 -6.80 20.34
CA LEU A 37 -1.75 -7.90 21.21
C LEU A 37 -2.59 -9.19 21.07
N ARG A 38 -3.69 -9.17 20.30
CA ARG A 38 -4.49 -10.38 20.01
C ARG A 38 -3.97 -11.18 18.82
N TYR A 39 -3.05 -10.63 18.02
CA TYR A 39 -2.47 -11.39 16.92
C TYR A 39 -1.65 -12.56 17.47
N TYR A 40 -1.79 -13.72 16.82
CA TYR A 40 -1.05 -14.92 17.19
C TYR A 40 0.43 -14.81 16.80
N ARG A 41 0.74 -14.16 15.68
CA ARG A 41 2.09 -13.99 15.14
C ARG A 41 2.64 -12.61 15.48
N LYS A 42 3.90 -12.54 15.93
CA LYS A 42 4.57 -11.28 16.27
C LYS A 42 4.66 -10.35 15.06
N GLU A 43 4.86 -10.90 13.87
CA GLU A 43 4.95 -10.15 12.62
C GLU A 43 3.64 -9.46 12.25
N ASP A 44 2.48 -10.04 12.61
CA ASP A 44 1.17 -9.40 12.41
C ASP A 44 0.98 -8.22 13.38
N THR A 45 1.34 -8.41 14.65
CA THR A 45 1.40 -7.31 15.63
C THR A 45 2.29 -6.19 15.12
N PHE A 46 3.45 -6.54 14.56
CA PHE A 46 4.43 -5.59 14.06
C PHE A 46 3.91 -4.80 12.85
N ARG A 47 3.40 -5.49 11.82
CA ARG A 47 2.76 -4.83 10.65
C ARG A 47 1.64 -3.89 11.09
N GLY A 48 0.77 -4.35 12.00
CA GLY A 48 -0.32 -3.54 12.52
C GLY A 48 0.14 -2.32 13.31
N LEU A 49 1.22 -2.45 14.08
CA LEU A 49 1.83 -1.36 14.84
C LEU A 49 2.40 -0.30 13.89
N ILE A 50 3.27 -0.70 12.95
CA ILE A 50 3.87 0.21 11.95
C ILE A 50 2.78 0.93 11.16
N GLY A 51 1.73 0.21 10.72
CA GLY A 51 0.59 0.79 10.02
C GLY A 51 -0.17 1.85 10.85
N LYS A 52 -0.15 1.78 12.19
CA LYS A 52 -0.73 2.81 13.05
C LYS A 52 0.22 3.98 13.34
N LEU A 53 1.53 3.73 13.32
CA LEU A 53 2.55 4.74 13.59
C LEU A 53 2.83 5.61 12.36
N LEU A 54 2.85 5.05 11.15
CA LEU A 54 3.06 5.79 9.89
C LEU A 54 2.24 7.09 9.81
N PRO A 55 0.90 7.06 9.98
CA PRO A 55 0.10 8.28 9.94
C PRO A 55 0.36 9.23 11.12
N ARG A 56 0.74 8.72 12.29
CA ARG A 56 1.06 9.54 13.48
C ARG A 56 2.39 10.29 13.31
N VAL A 57 3.40 9.60 12.78
CA VAL A 57 4.70 10.20 12.45
C VAL A 57 4.50 11.28 11.38
N LEU A 58 3.72 11.01 10.33
CA LEU A 58 3.38 12.01 9.32
C LEU A 58 2.76 13.27 9.93
N LEU A 59 1.79 13.14 10.84
CA LEU A 59 1.18 14.30 11.51
C LEU A 59 2.21 15.15 12.26
N ARG A 60 3.13 14.53 13.00
CA ARG A 60 4.19 15.24 13.71
C ARG A 60 5.16 15.96 12.76
N GLU A 61 5.55 15.31 11.67
CA GLU A 61 6.42 15.93 10.65
C GLU A 61 5.77 17.15 9.99
N GLN A 62 4.43 17.16 9.88
CA GLN A 62 3.66 18.31 9.39
C GLN A 62 3.39 19.35 10.48
N GLY A 63 3.94 19.18 11.70
CA GLY A 63 3.71 20.09 12.84
C GLY A 63 2.30 20.01 13.42
N ILE A 64 1.54 18.95 13.12
CA ILE A 64 0.16 18.78 13.56
C ILE A 64 0.13 18.01 14.88
N SER A 65 -0.60 18.54 15.85
CA SER A 65 -0.78 17.88 17.14
C SER A 65 -1.65 16.63 16.99
N LEU A 66 -1.20 15.52 17.58
CA LEU A 66 -2.01 14.29 17.62
C LEU A 66 -3.30 14.48 18.42
N ALA A 67 -3.32 15.39 19.40
CA ALA A 67 -4.52 15.67 20.20
C ALA A 67 -5.61 16.40 19.40
N SER A 68 -5.26 17.04 18.27
CA SER A 68 -6.23 17.72 17.39
C SER A 68 -6.74 16.83 16.26
N VAL A 69 -6.33 15.57 16.19
CA VAL A 69 -6.73 14.63 15.13
C VAL A 69 -7.31 13.36 15.75
N SER A 70 -8.45 12.92 15.24
CA SER A 70 -9.03 11.63 15.61
C SER A 70 -8.89 10.64 14.46
N PHE A 71 -8.50 9.40 14.75
CA PHE A 71 -8.47 8.32 13.76
C PHE A 71 -9.81 7.60 13.74
N ALA A 72 -10.41 7.50 12.56
CA ALA A 72 -11.72 6.88 12.37
C ALA A 72 -11.72 5.96 11.15
N VAL A 73 -12.83 5.24 10.97
CA VAL A 73 -13.06 4.36 9.83
C VAL A 73 -14.40 4.70 9.20
N THR A 74 -14.47 4.65 7.88
CA THR A 74 -15.74 4.77 7.14
C THR A 74 -16.64 3.56 7.40
N ALA A 75 -17.91 3.63 6.98
CA ALA A 75 -18.83 2.49 7.05
C ALA A 75 -18.32 1.25 6.29
N ALA A 76 -17.53 1.45 5.24
CA ALA A 76 -16.90 0.39 4.45
C ALA A 76 -15.53 -0.05 5.01
N GLY A 77 -15.09 0.51 6.15
CA GLY A 77 -13.86 0.13 6.83
C GLY A 77 -12.59 0.87 6.40
N LYS A 78 -12.67 1.80 5.44
CA LYS A 78 -11.51 2.62 5.04
C LYS A 78 -11.09 3.57 6.18
N PRO A 79 -9.83 3.52 6.68
CA PRO A 79 -9.33 4.43 7.70
C PRO A 79 -9.21 5.87 7.18
N TYR A 80 -9.40 6.85 8.07
CA TYR A 80 -9.15 8.27 7.78
C TYR A 80 -8.78 9.05 9.05
N MET A 81 -8.21 10.24 8.85
CA MET A 81 -7.96 11.22 9.91
C MET A 81 -9.08 12.25 9.89
N ASP A 82 -9.82 12.38 10.99
CA ASP A 82 -10.69 13.54 11.20
C ASP A 82 -9.82 14.73 11.58
N MET A 83 -9.71 15.66 10.63
CA MET A 83 -8.94 16.90 10.72
C MET A 83 -9.87 18.12 10.65
N THR A 84 -11.11 18.00 11.12
CA THR A 84 -12.09 19.08 11.11
C THR A 84 -11.51 20.35 11.75
N GLY A 85 -11.48 21.45 10.99
CA GLY A 85 -10.91 22.72 11.44
C GLY A 85 -9.39 22.86 11.27
N LEU A 86 -8.70 21.87 10.68
CA LEU A 86 -7.28 21.91 10.37
C LEU A 86 -7.05 21.99 8.85
N ALA A 87 -6.05 22.78 8.44
CA ALA A 87 -5.61 22.89 7.06
C ALA A 87 -4.07 22.86 6.98
N PRO A 88 -3.48 22.21 5.97
CA PRO A 88 -4.15 21.39 4.96
C PRO A 88 -4.63 20.06 5.54
N SER A 89 -5.74 19.52 5.00
CA SER A 89 -6.16 18.16 5.30
C SER A 89 -5.22 17.14 4.66
N ILE A 90 -5.20 15.92 5.22
CA ILE A 90 -4.39 14.80 4.75
C ILE A 90 -5.30 13.61 4.46
N GLY A 91 -5.23 13.09 3.24
CA GLY A 91 -5.81 11.80 2.88
C GLY A 91 -4.71 10.75 2.81
N TYR A 92 -5.02 9.51 3.19
CA TYR A 92 -4.04 8.42 3.15
C TYR A 92 -4.70 7.05 2.95
N SER A 93 -3.88 6.08 2.55
CA SER A 93 -4.21 4.65 2.52
C SER A 93 -3.01 3.85 2.99
N ILE A 94 -3.26 2.70 3.63
CA ILE A 94 -2.22 1.82 4.15
C ILE A 94 -2.48 0.39 3.68
N THR A 95 -1.40 -0.32 3.40
CA THR A 95 -1.40 -1.75 3.10
C THR A 95 -0.17 -2.40 3.73
N HIS A 96 -0.16 -3.71 3.82
CA HIS A 96 1.02 -4.46 4.17
C HIS A 96 0.98 -5.85 3.53
N ASP A 97 2.15 -6.39 3.22
CA ASP A 97 2.31 -7.80 2.91
C ASP A 97 3.70 -8.28 3.35
N ASN A 98 3.75 -9.42 4.04
CA ASN A 98 5.00 -9.99 4.55
C ASN A 98 5.90 -8.93 5.25
N GLY A 99 7.12 -8.69 4.74
CA GLY A 99 8.08 -7.72 5.23
C GLY A 99 7.86 -6.26 4.80
N ALA A 100 6.79 -5.91 4.09
CA ALA A 100 6.55 -4.54 3.60
C ALA A 100 5.25 -3.93 4.16
N ILE A 101 5.31 -2.70 4.65
CA ILE A 101 4.16 -1.87 5.04
C ILE A 101 4.20 -0.57 4.24
N ALA A 102 3.23 -0.34 3.36
CA ALA A 102 3.18 0.86 2.53
C ALA A 102 2.03 1.80 2.92
N MET A 103 2.31 3.10 2.95
CA MET A 103 1.32 4.17 3.09
C MET A 103 1.46 5.17 1.96
N ALA A 104 0.42 5.36 1.17
CA ALA A 104 0.31 6.50 0.26
C ALA A 104 -0.50 7.60 0.94
N PHE A 105 -0.08 8.86 0.78
CA PHE A 105 -0.78 10.01 1.31
C PHE A 105 -0.67 11.22 0.38
N ALA A 106 -1.69 12.09 0.46
CA ALA A 106 -1.66 13.39 -0.19
C ALA A 106 -2.19 14.49 0.73
N ASN A 107 -1.72 15.71 0.51
CA ASN A 107 -2.21 16.90 1.19
C ASN A 107 -2.15 18.15 0.29
N GLY A 108 -2.83 19.21 0.73
CA GLY A 108 -2.87 20.49 0.01
C GLY A 108 -3.39 20.33 -1.41
N ASP A 109 -2.72 20.97 -2.36
CA ASP A 109 -3.04 20.97 -3.79
C ASP A 109 -3.11 19.58 -4.47
N ASP A 110 -2.42 18.58 -3.88
CA ASP A 110 -2.39 17.21 -4.39
C ASP A 110 -3.57 16.36 -3.91
N LEU A 111 -4.39 16.89 -3.00
CA LEU A 111 -5.52 16.20 -2.39
C LEU A 111 -6.83 16.73 -2.96
N HIS A 112 -7.48 15.93 -3.81
CA HIS A 112 -8.80 16.28 -4.33
C HIS A 112 -9.88 16.20 -3.23
N GLY A 113 -10.80 17.16 -3.22
CA GLY A 113 -11.82 17.32 -2.18
C GLY A 113 -12.86 16.20 -2.18
N ASN A 114 -12.63 15.18 -1.36
CA ASN A 114 -13.60 14.12 -1.08
C ASN A 114 -13.47 13.61 0.38
N PRO A 115 -13.69 14.49 1.38
CA PRO A 115 -13.64 14.08 2.77
C PRO A 115 -14.75 13.06 3.10
N PRO A 116 -14.58 12.26 4.16
CA PRO A 116 -13.48 12.35 5.12
C PRO A 116 -12.28 11.45 4.78
N ALA A 117 -12.44 10.45 3.91
CA ALA A 117 -11.41 9.45 3.65
C ALA A 117 -10.56 9.68 2.40
N TYR A 118 -10.98 10.60 1.52
CA TYR A 118 -10.30 10.96 0.27
C TYR A 118 -10.11 9.78 -0.69
N GLN A 119 -9.85 10.07 -1.96
CA GLN A 119 -9.67 9.04 -3.00
C GLN A 119 -8.19 8.73 -3.21
N ILE A 120 -7.58 8.15 -2.17
CA ILE A 120 -6.20 7.66 -2.18
C ILE A 120 -6.20 6.19 -1.80
N GLY A 121 -5.42 5.39 -2.52
CA GLY A 121 -5.27 3.96 -2.31
C GLY A 121 -3.84 3.52 -2.57
N VAL A 122 -3.41 2.47 -1.88
CA VAL A 122 -2.13 1.82 -2.15
C VAL A 122 -2.24 0.34 -1.86
N ASP A 123 -1.58 -0.48 -2.67
CA ASP A 123 -1.39 -1.89 -2.42
C ASP A 123 0.05 -2.33 -2.69
N VAL A 124 0.48 -3.40 -2.03
CA VAL A 124 1.84 -3.96 -2.12
C VAL A 124 1.75 -5.46 -1.88
N MET A 125 2.43 -6.25 -2.71
CA MET A 125 2.45 -7.71 -2.60
C MET A 125 3.83 -8.28 -2.90
N ARG A 126 4.22 -9.28 -2.12
CA ARG A 126 5.42 -10.08 -2.34
C ARG A 126 5.24 -10.95 -3.57
N LEU A 127 6.25 -10.97 -4.43
CA LEU A 127 6.33 -11.88 -5.56
C LEU A 127 6.67 -13.30 -5.08
N GLN A 128 5.67 -14.01 -4.56
CA GLN A 128 5.83 -15.37 -4.08
C GLN A 128 4.68 -16.27 -4.51
N LEU A 129 4.99 -17.29 -5.30
CA LEU A 129 4.04 -18.33 -5.64
C LEU A 129 3.81 -19.23 -4.42
N PRO A 130 2.56 -19.59 -4.09
CA PRO A 130 2.28 -20.56 -3.05
C PRO A 130 3.01 -21.90 -3.31
N LYS A 131 3.67 -22.46 -2.29
CA LYS A 131 4.60 -23.62 -2.40
C LYS A 131 4.03 -24.88 -3.09
N ARG A 132 2.71 -25.01 -3.23
CA ARG A 132 2.03 -26.18 -3.79
C ARG A 132 1.27 -25.90 -5.09
N HIS A 133 1.50 -24.74 -5.70
CA HIS A 133 0.84 -24.34 -6.94
C HIS A 133 1.86 -24.16 -8.05
N THR A 134 1.50 -24.56 -9.27
CA THR A 134 2.14 -24.03 -10.47
C THR A 134 1.60 -22.64 -10.76
N PHE A 135 2.35 -21.82 -11.51
CA PHE A 135 1.86 -20.49 -11.89
C PHE A 135 0.50 -20.56 -12.59
N LYS A 136 0.33 -21.47 -13.55
CA LYS A 136 -0.95 -21.66 -14.25
C LYS A 136 -2.10 -22.03 -13.31
N ALA A 137 -1.90 -23.01 -12.43
CA ALA A 137 -2.92 -23.42 -11.46
C ALA A 137 -3.25 -22.31 -10.45
N PHE A 138 -2.28 -21.44 -10.14
CA PHE A 138 -2.50 -20.26 -9.33
C PHE A 138 -3.37 -19.22 -10.06
N ILE A 139 -3.09 -18.90 -11.33
CA ILE A 139 -3.91 -17.98 -12.12
C ILE A 139 -5.33 -18.49 -12.31
N GLU A 140 -5.52 -19.81 -12.51
CA GLU A 140 -6.84 -20.42 -12.66
C GLU A 140 -7.77 -20.13 -11.46
N ILE A 141 -7.22 -20.00 -10.25
CA ILE A 141 -7.98 -19.65 -9.02
C ILE A 141 -8.56 -18.23 -9.11
N PHE A 142 -7.87 -17.30 -9.77
CA PHE A 142 -8.23 -15.89 -9.84
C PHE A 142 -8.95 -15.48 -11.14
N THR A 143 -9.34 -16.47 -11.96
CA THR A 143 -10.00 -16.23 -13.26
C THR A 143 -11.21 -15.30 -13.15
N GLU A 144 -12.00 -15.41 -12.07
CA GLU A 144 -13.19 -14.58 -11.87
C GLU A 144 -12.88 -13.13 -11.46
N GLN A 145 -11.62 -12.80 -11.17
CA GLN A 145 -11.17 -11.43 -10.86
C GLN A 145 -10.38 -10.81 -12.04
N LEU A 146 -10.11 -11.59 -13.08
CA LEU A 146 -9.36 -11.16 -14.26
C LEU A 146 -10.29 -10.92 -15.45
N THR A 147 -9.95 -9.91 -16.23
CA THR A 147 -10.55 -9.69 -17.55
C THR A 147 -10.00 -10.71 -18.56
N ALA A 148 -10.71 -10.89 -19.67
CA ALA A 148 -10.26 -11.80 -20.73
C ALA A 148 -8.88 -11.40 -21.29
N GLU A 149 -8.62 -10.10 -21.41
CA GLU A 149 -7.33 -9.59 -21.88
C GLU A 149 -6.19 -9.85 -20.87
N GLU A 150 -6.41 -9.57 -19.58
CA GLU A 150 -5.43 -9.87 -18.53
C GLU A 150 -5.13 -11.37 -18.46
N HIS A 151 -6.16 -12.21 -18.56
CA HIS A 151 -5.99 -13.66 -18.59
C HIS A 151 -5.16 -14.09 -19.81
N ASN A 152 -5.37 -13.49 -20.98
CA ASN A 152 -4.56 -13.74 -22.16
C ASN A 152 -3.10 -13.30 -21.93
N ILE A 153 -2.85 -12.08 -21.42
CA ILE A 153 -1.51 -11.59 -21.11
C ILE A 153 -0.74 -12.55 -20.19
N LEU A 154 -1.43 -13.20 -19.25
CA LEU A 154 -0.83 -14.10 -18.26
C LEU A 154 -0.61 -15.52 -18.78
N LEU A 155 -1.47 -16.04 -19.67
CA LEU A 155 -1.49 -17.47 -20.03
C LEU A 155 -1.33 -17.79 -21.52
N SER A 156 -1.43 -16.82 -22.44
CA SER A 156 -1.41 -17.09 -23.88
C SER A 156 -0.02 -17.09 -24.51
N SER A 157 0.99 -16.55 -23.84
CA SER A 157 2.37 -16.56 -24.35
C SER A 157 3.10 -17.83 -23.91
N THR A 158 3.62 -18.60 -24.86
CA THR A 158 4.43 -19.80 -24.58
C THR A 158 5.81 -19.47 -23.99
N ASP A 159 6.23 -18.21 -24.10
CA ASP A 159 7.62 -17.79 -23.81
C ASP A 159 7.75 -17.05 -22.48
N ILE A 160 6.64 -16.84 -21.76
CA ILE A 160 6.68 -16.15 -20.47
C ILE A 160 7.23 -17.07 -19.37
N SER A 161 8.26 -16.61 -18.66
CA SER A 161 8.76 -17.33 -17.48
C SER A 161 7.72 -17.26 -16.35
N ALA A 162 7.68 -18.27 -15.48
CA ALA A 162 6.77 -18.26 -14.33
C ALA A 162 7.00 -17.06 -13.40
N VAL A 163 8.25 -16.57 -13.30
CA VAL A 163 8.61 -15.40 -12.51
C VAL A 163 8.01 -14.12 -13.10
N GLU A 164 8.16 -13.92 -14.41
CA GLU A 164 7.60 -12.75 -15.08
C GLU A 164 6.07 -12.79 -15.14
N GLY A 165 5.48 -13.98 -15.35
CA GLY A 165 4.02 -14.17 -15.25
C GLY A 165 3.49 -13.82 -13.87
N LEU A 166 4.18 -14.26 -12.81
CA LEU A 166 3.82 -13.94 -11.43
C LEU A 166 3.93 -12.44 -11.16
N ARG A 167 5.00 -11.79 -11.63
CA ARG A 167 5.19 -10.35 -11.53
C ARG A 167 4.06 -9.57 -12.19
N ARG A 168 3.70 -9.93 -13.43
CA ARG A 168 2.57 -9.33 -14.16
C ARG A 168 1.25 -9.50 -13.41
N PHE A 169 0.98 -10.70 -12.89
CA PHE A 169 -0.23 -10.94 -12.11
C PHE A 169 -0.31 -10.04 -10.89
N TYR A 170 0.76 -9.93 -10.09
CA TYR A 170 0.75 -9.09 -8.91
C TYR A 170 0.69 -7.60 -9.24
N LEU A 171 1.23 -7.15 -10.38
CA LEU A 171 1.03 -5.77 -10.87
C LEU A 171 -0.45 -5.51 -11.20
N ILE A 172 -1.12 -6.44 -11.87
CA ILE A 172 -2.57 -6.38 -12.12
C ILE A 172 -3.32 -6.32 -10.77
N TRP A 173 -3.03 -7.25 -9.88
CA TRP A 173 -3.72 -7.38 -8.60
C TRP A 173 -3.57 -6.13 -7.72
N THR A 174 -2.33 -5.67 -7.51
CA THR A 174 -2.05 -4.49 -6.69
C THR A 174 -2.67 -3.23 -7.28
N LEU A 175 -2.75 -3.08 -8.61
CA LEU A 175 -3.47 -1.96 -9.21
C LEU A 175 -4.97 -2.01 -8.89
N LYS A 176 -5.60 -3.18 -9.02
CA LYS A 176 -7.03 -3.36 -8.72
C LYS A 176 -7.33 -3.06 -7.24
N GLU A 177 -6.52 -3.59 -6.34
CA GLU A 177 -6.62 -3.33 -4.89
C GLU A 177 -6.37 -1.86 -4.54
N ALA A 178 -5.35 -1.22 -5.12
CA ALA A 178 -5.07 0.19 -4.89
C ALA A 178 -6.26 1.07 -5.34
N TYR A 179 -6.83 0.80 -6.51
CA TYR A 179 -7.99 1.53 -7.00
C TYR A 179 -9.22 1.33 -6.11
N THR A 180 -9.56 0.10 -5.71
CA THR A 180 -10.73 -0.17 -4.88
C THR A 180 -10.58 0.36 -3.45
N LYS A 181 -9.36 0.34 -2.89
CA LYS A 181 -9.00 1.03 -1.64
C LYS A 181 -9.17 2.54 -1.77
N ALA A 182 -8.80 3.12 -2.92
CA ALA A 182 -9.02 4.53 -3.18
C ALA A 182 -10.51 4.89 -3.20
N LEU A 183 -11.34 4.07 -3.85
CA LEU A 183 -12.80 4.25 -3.85
C LEU A 183 -13.44 4.08 -2.46
N GLY A 184 -12.85 3.27 -1.58
CA GLY A 184 -13.32 3.10 -0.21
C GLY A 184 -14.65 2.32 -0.11
N ILE A 185 -14.91 1.42 -1.06
CA ILE A 185 -16.16 0.65 -1.19
C ILE A 185 -16.07 -0.79 -0.65
N GLY A 186 -14.91 -1.18 -0.12
CA GLY A 186 -14.68 -2.51 0.46
C GLY A 186 -14.71 -3.63 -0.58
N LEU A 187 -15.04 -4.85 -0.13
CA LEU A 187 -15.01 -6.10 -0.93
C LEU A 187 -16.09 -6.19 -2.03
N GLY A 188 -16.95 -5.17 -2.17
CA GLY A 188 -18.10 -5.20 -3.08
C GLY A 188 -17.80 -4.79 -4.53
N PHE A 189 -16.57 -4.34 -4.84
CA PHE A 189 -16.24 -3.91 -6.19
C PHE A 189 -15.80 -5.08 -7.07
N GLU A 190 -16.39 -5.18 -8.24
CA GLU A 190 -16.07 -6.23 -9.20
C GLU A 190 -14.75 -5.92 -9.93
N PHE A 191 -13.71 -6.72 -9.67
CA PHE A 191 -12.38 -6.55 -10.24
C PHE A 191 -12.35 -6.68 -11.77
N LYS A 192 -13.31 -7.39 -12.39
CA LYS A 192 -13.43 -7.48 -13.86
C LYS A 192 -13.79 -6.15 -14.53
N ARG A 193 -14.24 -5.16 -13.78
CA ARG A 193 -14.44 -3.80 -14.29
C ARG A 193 -13.13 -3.08 -14.55
N ILE A 194 -12.03 -3.52 -13.93
CA ILE A 194 -10.70 -2.95 -14.07
C ILE A 194 -9.92 -3.84 -15.03
N ASN A 195 -9.38 -3.23 -16.07
CA ASN A 195 -8.47 -3.86 -17.01
C ASN A 195 -7.14 -3.12 -16.95
N TYR A 196 -6.08 -3.82 -16.55
CA TYR A 196 -4.72 -3.32 -16.61
C TYR A 196 -3.91 -4.12 -17.63
N ASP A 197 -3.61 -3.50 -18.77
CA ASP A 197 -2.61 -4.00 -19.70
C ASP A 197 -1.21 -3.64 -19.17
N VAL A 198 -0.58 -4.60 -18.50
CA VAL A 198 0.77 -4.47 -17.94
C VAL A 198 1.88 -4.41 -18.99
N LEU A 199 1.61 -4.77 -20.25
CA LEU A 199 2.60 -4.70 -21.33
C LEU A 199 2.69 -3.26 -21.85
N GLU A 200 1.53 -2.66 -22.12
CA GLU A 200 1.43 -1.28 -22.59
C GLU A 200 1.37 -0.25 -21.45
N ASN A 201 1.31 -0.71 -20.20
CA ASN A 201 1.09 0.09 -19.00
C ASN A 201 -0.19 0.94 -19.08
N THR A 202 -1.29 0.40 -19.62
CA THR A 202 -2.57 1.12 -19.79
C THR A 202 -3.70 0.55 -18.94
N VAL A 203 -4.55 1.42 -18.41
CA VAL A 203 -5.67 1.08 -17.53
C VAL A 203 -6.97 1.55 -18.12
N ARG A 204 -7.98 0.68 -18.09
CA ARG A 204 -9.37 1.01 -18.38
C ARG A 204 -10.27 0.55 -17.25
N ILE A 205 -11.29 1.36 -16.94
CA ILE A 205 -12.35 1.03 -15.99
C ILE A 205 -13.64 0.99 -16.79
N ASP A 206 -14.38 -0.11 -16.78
CA ASP A 206 -15.57 -0.32 -17.61
C ASP A 206 -15.30 -0.06 -19.11
N GLY A 207 -14.09 -0.38 -19.57
CA GLY A 207 -13.65 -0.19 -20.96
C GLY A 207 -13.30 1.26 -21.34
N ILE A 208 -13.40 2.22 -20.42
CA ILE A 208 -13.05 3.64 -20.66
C ILE A 208 -11.79 4.05 -19.92
N VAL A 209 -11.10 5.07 -20.46
CA VAL A 209 -9.96 5.70 -19.80
C VAL A 209 -10.43 6.34 -18.49
N PRO A 210 -9.81 6.00 -17.33
CA PRO A 210 -10.19 6.57 -16.04
C PRO A 210 -9.64 8.00 -15.90
N GLU A 211 -10.33 8.95 -16.51
CA GLU A 211 -9.97 10.37 -16.43
C GLU A 211 -9.85 10.84 -14.98
N GLY A 212 -8.82 11.64 -14.71
CA GLY A 212 -8.52 12.16 -13.37
C GLY A 212 -7.93 11.16 -12.39
N TRP A 213 -7.73 9.89 -12.76
CA TRP A 213 -6.98 8.93 -11.94
C TRP A 213 -5.50 8.90 -12.33
N GLU A 214 -4.65 8.95 -11.32
CA GLU A 214 -3.22 8.70 -11.44
C GLU A 214 -2.88 7.37 -10.75
N PHE A 215 -2.13 6.53 -11.46
CA PHE A 215 -1.59 5.27 -10.95
C PHE A 215 -0.07 5.30 -11.05
N THR A 216 0.62 5.02 -9.95
CA THR A 216 2.07 4.95 -9.92
C THR A 216 2.48 3.60 -9.35
N ARG A 217 3.20 2.79 -10.15
CA ARG A 217 3.73 1.50 -9.72
C ARG A 217 5.14 1.63 -9.20
N PHE A 218 5.49 0.80 -8.22
CA PHE A 218 6.83 0.68 -7.67
C PHE A 218 7.20 -0.79 -7.45
N GLU A 219 8.50 -1.03 -7.40
CA GLU A 219 9.08 -2.33 -7.08
C GLU A 219 10.15 -2.09 -6.01
N LEU A 220 10.28 -3.04 -5.09
CA LEU A 220 11.34 -3.02 -4.08
C LEU A 220 11.79 -4.44 -3.79
N THR A 221 13.04 -4.57 -3.38
CA THR A 221 13.64 -5.82 -2.94
C THR A 221 14.14 -5.62 -1.52
N ILE A 222 13.76 -6.55 -0.64
CA ILE A 222 14.33 -6.65 0.70
C ILE A 222 15.44 -7.70 0.61
N GLU A 223 16.68 -7.26 0.82
CA GLU A 223 17.84 -8.16 0.81
C GLU A 223 17.76 -9.13 2.00
N GLY A 224 17.87 -10.43 1.71
CA GLY A 224 17.91 -11.47 2.74
C GLY A 224 19.30 -11.65 3.33
N ALA A 225 19.43 -12.52 4.35
CA ALA A 225 20.74 -12.90 4.89
C ALA A 225 21.61 -13.70 3.89
N SER A 226 21.04 -14.13 2.77
CA SER A 226 21.70 -14.74 1.62
C SER A 226 21.06 -14.26 0.31
N GLU A 227 21.78 -14.35 -0.81
CA GLU A 227 21.28 -13.98 -2.16
C GLU A 227 19.99 -14.74 -2.55
N THR A 228 19.78 -15.95 -2.03
CA THR A 228 18.57 -16.75 -2.25
C THR A 228 17.39 -16.39 -1.34
N ALA A 229 17.58 -15.44 -0.41
CA ALA A 229 16.59 -14.99 0.55
C ALA A 229 16.05 -13.59 0.24
N GLU A 230 16.37 -13.03 -0.93
CA GLU A 230 15.78 -11.78 -1.41
C GLU A 230 14.26 -11.90 -1.55
N GLU A 231 13.55 -10.88 -1.07
CA GLU A 231 12.11 -10.79 -1.18
C GLU A 231 11.75 -9.59 -2.06
N THR A 232 11.29 -9.87 -3.28
CA THR A 232 10.83 -8.83 -4.21
C THR A 232 9.34 -8.56 -4.02
N TYR A 233 8.97 -7.29 -4.16
CA TYR A 233 7.61 -6.80 -4.04
C TYR A 233 7.27 -5.91 -5.22
N VAL A 234 6.00 -5.91 -5.59
CA VAL A 234 5.40 -4.91 -6.46
C VAL A 234 4.31 -4.18 -5.70
N GLY A 235 4.12 -2.90 -5.99
CA GLY A 235 3.04 -2.13 -5.44
C GLY A 235 2.54 -1.06 -6.40
N VAL A 236 1.33 -0.58 -6.12
CA VAL A 236 0.69 0.48 -6.89
C VAL A 236 0.05 1.45 -5.90
N ALA A 237 0.30 2.74 -6.10
CA ALA A 237 -0.42 3.83 -5.46
C ALA A 237 -1.40 4.43 -6.48
N ALA A 238 -2.62 4.73 -6.04
CA ALA A 238 -3.67 5.33 -6.84
C ALA A 238 -4.21 6.58 -6.15
N ARG A 239 -4.40 7.66 -6.89
CA ARG A 239 -5.13 8.85 -6.42
C ARG A 239 -6.05 9.42 -7.48
N PHE A 240 -7.16 10.00 -7.03
CA PHE A 240 -8.00 10.83 -7.89
C PHE A 240 -7.56 12.30 -7.77
N THR A 241 -7.10 12.87 -8.88
CA THR A 241 -6.58 14.24 -9.00
C THR A 241 -6.98 14.86 -10.36
N PRO A 242 -8.29 15.14 -10.54
CA PRO A 242 -8.81 15.61 -11.83
C PRO A 242 -8.13 16.91 -12.27
N GLY A 243 -7.81 16.99 -13.56
CA GLY A 243 -7.14 18.16 -14.17
C GLY A 243 -5.64 18.26 -13.91
N ARG A 244 -5.04 17.36 -13.11
CA ARG A 244 -3.58 17.31 -12.86
C ARG A 244 -2.90 16.08 -13.48
N VAL A 245 -3.67 15.11 -13.97
CA VAL A 245 -3.15 13.89 -14.62
C VAL A 245 -2.61 14.23 -16.01
N HIS A 246 -1.32 13.95 -16.24
CA HIS A 246 -0.64 14.29 -17.50
C HIS A 246 -0.95 13.28 -18.61
N GLN A 247 -1.04 11.99 -18.27
CA GLN A 247 -1.36 10.90 -19.19
C GLN A 247 -2.45 10.01 -18.59
N PRO A 248 -3.73 10.39 -18.72
CA PRO A 248 -4.84 9.57 -18.25
C PRO A 248 -4.77 8.15 -18.82
N GLY A 249 -5.15 7.17 -17.99
CA GLY A 249 -5.13 5.76 -18.37
C GLY A 249 -3.75 5.13 -18.52
N HIS A 250 -2.66 5.83 -18.19
CA HIS A 250 -1.32 5.23 -18.17
C HIS A 250 -0.81 5.06 -16.73
N VAL A 251 -0.17 3.93 -16.47
CA VAL A 251 0.49 3.66 -15.19
C VAL A 251 1.90 4.20 -15.24
N GLN A 252 2.21 5.14 -14.36
CA GLN A 252 3.54 5.69 -14.22
C GLN A 252 4.45 4.68 -13.54
N HIS A 253 5.61 4.42 -14.13
CA HIS A 253 6.72 3.76 -13.46
C HIS A 253 7.82 4.78 -13.28
N VAL A 254 8.09 5.14 -12.03
CA VAL A 254 9.12 6.12 -11.72
C VAL A 254 10.29 5.36 -11.12
N GLU A 255 11.43 5.38 -11.82
CA GLU A 255 12.67 4.77 -11.36
C GLU A 255 13.15 5.45 -10.06
N GLN A 256 13.73 4.65 -9.15
CA GLN A 256 14.28 5.16 -7.88
C GLN A 256 15.66 5.82 -8.10
N PRO A 257 16.05 6.83 -7.29
CA PRO A 257 15.29 7.47 -6.23
C PRO A 257 14.42 8.61 -6.77
N ALA A 258 13.19 8.71 -6.27
CA ALA A 258 12.27 9.79 -6.63
C ALA A 258 11.52 10.28 -5.40
N ASP A 259 11.31 11.59 -5.31
CA ASP A 259 10.73 12.28 -4.14
C ASP A 259 9.33 11.78 -3.73
N TRP A 260 8.66 11.03 -4.61
CA TRP A 260 7.35 10.44 -4.35
C TRP A 260 7.41 9.12 -3.58
N LEU A 261 8.54 8.39 -3.56
CA LEU A 261 8.67 7.08 -2.89
C LEU A 261 9.83 7.09 -1.88
N THR A 262 9.53 6.83 -0.61
CA THR A 262 10.54 6.66 0.43
C THR A 262 10.48 5.25 0.99
N ILE A 263 11.62 4.57 1.05
CA ILE A 263 11.76 3.25 1.69
C ILE A 263 12.61 3.43 2.95
N THR A 264 12.20 2.84 4.07
CA THR A 264 12.89 2.96 5.36
C THR A 264 12.92 1.62 6.07
N ASP A 265 14.06 1.29 6.67
CA ASP A 265 14.17 0.12 7.55
C ASP A 265 13.28 0.28 8.79
N ALA A 266 12.66 -0.81 9.24
CA ALA A 266 11.72 -0.73 10.35
C ALA A 266 12.38 -0.40 11.69
N SER A 267 13.65 -0.76 11.90
CA SER A 267 14.41 -0.34 13.08
C SER A 267 14.57 1.18 13.12
N ASP A 268 15.03 1.78 12.01
CA ASP A 268 15.19 3.23 11.89
C ASP A 268 13.85 3.96 12.06
N PHE A 269 12.80 3.43 11.44
CA PHE A 269 11.46 3.98 11.55
C PHE A 269 10.95 3.95 12.99
N LEU A 270 11.11 2.85 13.72
CA LEU A 270 10.66 2.72 15.10
C LEU A 270 11.42 3.64 16.05
N HIS A 271 12.75 3.73 15.94
CA HIS A 271 13.53 4.67 16.75
C HIS A 271 13.03 6.10 16.56
N ARG A 272 12.86 6.52 15.30
CA ARG A 272 12.30 7.83 14.97
C ARG A 272 10.88 8.00 15.55
N ALA A 273 10.02 6.99 15.42
CA ALA A 273 8.67 7.05 15.94
C ALA A 273 8.65 7.22 17.47
N VAL A 274 9.48 6.46 18.19
CA VAL A 274 9.59 6.58 19.65
C VAL A 274 10.10 7.97 20.06
N ASP A 275 11.12 8.48 19.39
CA ASP A 275 11.66 9.81 19.69
C ASP A 275 10.65 10.94 19.40
N MET A 276 9.95 10.87 18.26
CA MET A 276 9.01 11.92 17.83
C MET A 276 7.67 11.88 18.56
N LEU A 277 7.20 10.70 18.93
CA LEU A 277 5.88 10.51 19.53
C LEU A 277 5.94 10.40 21.05
N GLY A 278 7.03 9.88 21.62
CA GLY A 278 7.19 9.67 23.06
C GLY A 278 7.51 10.93 23.86
N GLY A 279 7.96 12.01 23.21
CA GLY A 279 8.24 13.31 23.87
C GLY A 279 7.02 14.21 24.09
N ALA A 280 5.80 13.65 24.15
CA ALA A 280 4.54 14.38 24.30
C ALA A 280 4.08 14.52 25.76
#